data_AF-A0A953GG36-F1
#
_entry.id   AF-A0A953GG36-F1
#
_cell.length_a   1.000
_cell.length_b   1.000
_cell.length_c   1.000
_cell.angle_alpha   90.00
_cell.angle_beta   90.00
_cell.angle_gamma   90.00
#
_symmetry.space_group_name_H-M   'P 1'
#
loop_
_entity.id
_entity.type
_entity.pdbx_description
1 polymer ?
#
loop_
_entity_poly.entity_id
_entity_poly.type
_entity_poly.pdbx_seq_one_letter_code
_entity_poly.pdbx_strand_id
1 'polypeptide(L)'
;MRIFLMLAIFGIFVLFNLYIRVRTMNFYRQLVRNRIQFNFADMFNRNKWDSVLEKYPQHQELMNRFRVHIINTGALFVSSVFLVIFLLIIFRHN
;
A
#
# COMPACT_ATOMS: atom_id res chain seq x y z
N MET A 1 2.94 -32.89 -7.26
CA MET A 1 2.71 -32.29 -5.92
C MET A 1 3.45 -30.96 -5.73
N ARG A 2 4.77 -30.85 -5.98
CA ARG A 2 5.54 -29.59 -5.83
C ARG A 2 5.05 -28.43 -6.72
N ILE A 3 4.69 -28.72 -7.98
CA ILE A 3 4.18 -27.73 -8.95
C ILE A 3 2.83 -27.13 -8.51
N PHE A 4 1.91 -27.96 -7.99
CA PHE A 4 0.64 -27.49 -7.45
C PHE A 4 0.82 -26.56 -6.24
N LEU A 5 1.80 -26.87 -5.36
CA LEU A 5 2.17 -26.04 -4.22
C LEU A 5 2.73 -24.68 -4.68
N MET A 6 3.62 -24.67 -5.67
CA MET A 6 4.16 -23.44 -6.26
C MET A 6 3.05 -22.58 -6.90
N LEU A 7 2.15 -23.20 -7.67
CA LEU A 7 1.01 -22.51 -8.29
C LEU A 7 0.04 -21.94 -7.25
N ALA A 8 -0.22 -22.66 -6.16
CA ALA A 8 -1.08 -22.19 -5.07
C ALA A 8 -0.47 -20.97 -4.36
N ILE A 9 0.82 -21.02 -4.03
CA ILE A 9 1.54 -19.89 -3.42
C ILE A 9 1.54 -18.69 -4.37
N PHE A 10 1.85 -18.90 -5.65
CA PHE A 10 1.81 -17.85 -6.65
C PHE A 10 0.42 -17.24 -6.80
N GLY A 11 -0.62 -18.07 -6.86
CA GLY A 11 -2.02 -17.63 -6.92
C GLY A 11 -2.41 -16.77 -5.72
N ILE A 12 -2.03 -17.17 -4.50
CA ILE A 12 -2.27 -16.38 -3.28
C ILE A 12 -1.57 -15.02 -3.38
N PHE A 13 -0.31 -14.98 -3.81
CA PHE A 13 0.43 -13.73 -3.99
C PHE A 13 -0.24 -12.80 -5.00
N VAL A 14 -0.67 -13.33 -6.15
CA VAL A 14 -1.36 -12.55 -7.19
C VAL A 14 -2.69 -12.01 -6.67
N LEU A 15 -3.50 -12.84 -6.02
CA LEU A 15 -4.79 -12.44 -5.46
C LEU A 15 -4.63 -11.38 -4.35
N PHE A 16 -3.63 -11.54 -3.48
CA PHE A 16 -3.31 -10.56 -2.44
C PHE A 16 -2.91 -9.22 -3.04
N ASN A 17 -2.07 -9.24 -4.09
CA ASN A 17 -1.65 -8.03 -4.80
C ASN A 17 -2.84 -7.34 -5.49
N LEU A 18 -3.72 -8.12 -6.12
CA LEU A 18 -4.94 -7.62 -6.76
C LEU A 18 -5.90 -7.00 -5.74
N TYR A 19 -6.13 -7.67 -4.60
CA TYR A 19 -6.98 -7.18 -3.52
C TYR A 19 -6.53 -5.81 -3.03
N ILE A 20 -5.23 -5.67 -2.77
CA ILE A 20 -4.60 -4.41 -2.38
C ILE A 20 -4.86 -3.32 -3.43
N ARG A 21 -4.67 -3.63 -4.71
CA ARG A 21 -4.81 -2.66 -5.80
C ARG A 21 -6.25 -2.18 -5.97
N VAL A 22 -7.22 -3.09 -5.88
CA VAL A 22 -8.65 -2.77 -5.92
C VAL A 22 -9.02 -1.88 -4.73
N ARG A 23 -8.56 -2.22 -3.52
CA ARG A 23 -8.85 -1.44 -2.31
C ARG A 23 -8.24 -0.04 -2.37
N THR A 24 -7.00 0.07 -2.83
CA THR A 24 -6.32 1.36 -3.03
C THR A 24 -7.04 2.23 -4.06
N MET A 25 -7.46 1.65 -5.19
CA MET A 25 -8.21 2.34 -6.22
C MET A 25 -9.56 2.85 -5.68
N ASN A 26 -10.23 2.08 -4.82
CA ASN A 26 -11.49 2.50 -4.22
C ASN A 26 -11.30 3.74 -3.32
N PHE A 27 -10.28 3.76 -2.47
CA PHE A 27 -9.98 4.95 -1.67
C PHE A 27 -9.62 6.15 -2.55
N TYR A 28 -8.79 5.95 -3.58
CA TYR A 28 -8.44 7.01 -4.52
C TYR A 28 -9.68 7.60 -5.20
N ARG A 29 -10.62 6.76 -5.65
CA ARG A 29 -11.89 7.21 -6.23
C ARG A 29 -12.70 8.06 -5.24
N GLN A 30 -12.73 7.69 -3.96
CA GLN A 30 -13.43 8.47 -2.93
C GLN A 30 -12.78 9.84 -2.72
N LEU A 31 -11.44 9.92 -2.70
CA LEU A 31 -10.70 11.18 -2.61
C LEU A 31 -10.98 12.10 -3.81
N VAL A 32 -10.97 11.55 -5.03
CA VAL A 32 -11.25 12.30 -6.26
C VAL A 32 -12.69 12.80 -6.29
N ARG A 33 -13.66 11.96 -5.90
CA ARG A 33 -15.08 12.34 -5.83
C ARG A 33 -15.31 13.51 -4.88
N ASN A 34 -14.61 13.52 -3.74
CA ASN A 34 -14.68 14.58 -2.75
C ASN A 34 -13.74 15.77 -3.06
N ARG A 35 -13.09 15.78 -4.23
CA ARG A 35 -12.16 16.83 -4.69
C ARG A 35 -11.04 17.14 -3.69
N ILE A 36 -10.59 16.14 -2.94
CA ILE A 36 -9.54 16.29 -1.93
C ILE A 36 -8.19 16.33 -2.66
N GLN A 37 -7.45 17.41 -2.48
CA GLN A 37 -6.13 17.62 -3.10
C GLN A 37 -5.07 17.77 -2.01
N PHE A 38 -4.02 16.96 -2.08
CA PHE A 38 -2.86 17.03 -1.20
C PHE A 38 -1.62 16.47 -1.89
N ASN A 39 -0.45 16.84 -1.39
CA ASN A 39 0.80 16.27 -1.85
C ASN A 39 1.09 14.96 -1.13
N PHE A 40 1.48 13.91 -1.86
CA PHE A 40 1.84 12.61 -1.29
C PHE A 40 2.95 12.71 -0.24
N ALA A 41 3.91 13.63 -0.41
CA ALA A 41 5.00 13.86 0.54
C ALA A 41 4.50 14.29 1.93
N ASP A 42 3.38 15.03 1.98
CA ASP A 42 2.83 15.54 3.24
C ASP A 42 2.25 14.43 4.10
N MET A 43 1.83 13.29 3.52
CA MET A 43 1.37 12.13 4.28
C MET A 43 2.48 11.51 5.15
N PHE A 44 3.74 11.67 4.80
CA PHE A 44 4.85 11.09 5.56
C PHE A 44 5.23 11.94 6.78
N ASN A 45 4.92 13.24 6.77
CA ASN A 45 5.18 14.13 7.89
C ASN A 45 3.89 14.44 8.63
N ARG A 46 3.81 14.04 9.91
CA ARG A 46 2.59 14.18 10.71
C ARG A 46 2.12 15.63 10.83
N ASN A 47 3.03 16.57 11.07
CA ASN A 47 2.68 17.99 11.22
C ASN A 47 2.08 18.56 9.92
N LYS A 48 2.66 18.21 8.77
CA LYS A 48 2.13 18.65 7.47
C LYS A 48 0.78 18.00 7.18
N TRP A 49 0.65 16.72 7.49
CA TRP A 49 -0.60 16.00 7.30
C TRP A 49 -1.75 16.58 8.12
N ASP A 50 -1.50 16.94 9.37
CA ASP A 50 -2.51 17.56 10.24
C ASP A 50 -2.99 18.90 9.65
N SER A 51 -2.09 19.72 9.08
CA SER A 51 -2.48 20.94 8.34
C SER A 51 -3.30 20.66 7.08
N VAL A 52 -3.13 19.50 6.43
CA VAL A 52 -3.98 19.10 5.29
C VAL A 52 -5.35 18.63 5.80
N LEU A 53 -5.41 17.90 6.91
CA LEU A 53 -6.66 17.44 7.52
C LEU A 53 -7.55 18.59 7.99
N GLU A 54 -6.96 19.69 8.44
CA GLU A 54 -7.69 20.91 8.82
C GLU A 54 -8.46 21.54 7.65
N LYS A 55 -7.97 21.38 6.41
CA LYS A 55 -8.67 21.86 5.20
C LYS A 55 -9.90 21.03 4.85
N TYR A 56 -10.00 19.80 5.37
CA TYR A 56 -11.05 18.83 5.05
C TYR A 56 -11.63 18.16 6.31
N PRO A 57 -12.24 18.94 7.23
CA PRO A 57 -12.70 18.44 8.53
C PRO A 57 -13.75 17.31 8.40
N GLN A 58 -14.60 17.34 7.37
CA GLN A 58 -15.62 16.32 7.12
C GLN A 58 -15.07 15.01 6.55
N HIS A 59 -13.81 14.97 6.12
CA HIS A 59 -13.20 13.81 5.46
C HIS A 59 -11.95 13.28 6.18
N GLN A 60 -11.67 13.76 7.40
CA GLN A 60 -10.48 13.38 8.16
C GLN A 60 -10.35 11.87 8.35
N GLU A 61 -11.47 11.19 8.65
CA GLU A 61 -11.46 9.74 8.83
C GLU A 61 -11.08 9.00 7.54
N LEU A 62 -11.69 9.38 6.41
CA LEU A 62 -11.38 8.81 5.10
C LEU A 62 -9.91 9.02 4.75
N MET A 63 -9.41 10.24 4.93
CA MET A 63 -8.04 10.62 4.63
C MET A 63 -7.05 9.86 5.52
N ASN A 64 -7.31 9.73 6.82
CA ASN A 64 -6.48 8.96 7.73
C ASN A 64 -6.47 7.47 7.39
N ARG A 65 -7.64 6.89 7.07
CA ARG A 65 -7.72 5.49 6.60
C ARG A 65 -6.93 5.30 5.31
N PHE A 66 -7.02 6.24 4.37
CA PHE A 66 -6.23 6.19 3.14
C PHE A 66 -4.73 6.26 3.43
N ARG A 67 -4.29 7.22 4.25
CA ARG A 67 -2.88 7.38 4.64
C ARG A 67 -2.32 6.10 5.23
N VAL A 68 -2.99 5.53 6.23
CA VAL A 68 -2.55 4.27 6.86
C VAL A 68 -2.53 3.13 5.85
N HIS A 69 -3.57 3.01 5.00
CA HIS A 69 -3.62 1.97 3.98
C HIS A 69 -2.46 2.09 3.00
N ILE A 70 -2.18 3.28 2.45
CA ILE A 70 -1.08 3.52 1.51
C ILE A 70 0.27 3.26 2.15
N ILE A 71 0.52 3.79 3.35
CA ILE A 71 1.81 3.62 4.04
C ILE A 71 2.06 2.14 4.35
N ASN A 72 1.08 1.44 4.92
CA ASN A 72 1.23 0.02 5.26
C ASN A 72 1.42 -0.84 4.01
N THR A 73 0.65 -0.56 2.96
CA THR A 73 0.75 -1.29 1.69
C THR A 73 2.08 -1.05 0.99
N GLY A 74 2.54 0.22 0.98
CA GLY A 74 3.84 0.59 0.44
C GLY A 74 4.99 -0.06 1.19
N ALA A 75 4.92 -0.08 2.53
CA ALA A 75 5.90 -0.76 3.37
C ALA A 75 5.93 -2.28 3.09
N LEU A 76 4.77 -2.94 2.96
CA LEU A 76 4.70 -4.36 2.60
C LEU A 76 5.33 -4.63 1.23
N PHE A 77 5.08 -3.78 0.23
CA PHE A 77 5.70 -3.90 -1.09
C PHE A 77 7.23 -3.81 -1.00
N VAL A 78 7.75 -2.77 -0.34
CA VAL A 78 9.19 -2.58 -0.15
C VAL A 78 9.80 -3.77 0.59
N SER A 79 9.21 -4.21 1.70
CA SER A 79 9.66 -5.38 2.45
C SER A 79 9.68 -6.65 1.60
N SER A 80 8.67 -6.86 0.74
CA SER A 80 8.64 -8.02 -0.16
C SER A 80 9.78 -8.00 -1.18
N VAL A 81 10.13 -6.82 -1.73
CA VAL A 81 11.25 -6.66 -2.66
C VAL A 81 12.58 -6.98 -1.96
N PHE A 82 12.79 -6.44 -0.76
CA PHE A 82 13.97 -6.74 0.04
C PHE A 82 14.09 -8.23 0.40
N LEU A 83 12.98 -8.87 0.75
CA LEU A 83 12.95 -10.31 1.04
C LEU A 83 13.36 -11.13 -0.18
N VAL A 84 12.87 -10.80 -1.38
CA VAL A 84 13.26 -11.50 -2.62
C VAL A 84 14.75 -11.30 -2.90
N ILE A 85 15.26 -10.07 -2.79
CA ILE A 85 16.69 -9.78 -2.98
C ILE A 85 17.54 -10.57 -1.98
N PHE A 86 17.15 -10.59 -0.71
CA PHE A 86 17.84 -11.32 0.34
C PHE A 86 17.89 -12.83 0.05
N LEU A 87 16.75 -13.43 -0.36
CA LEU A 87 16.70 -14.83 -0.76
C LEU A 87 17.60 -15.11 -1.97
N LEU A 88 17.60 -14.25 -2.98
CA LEU A 88 18.47 -14.42 -4.16
C LEU A 88 19.96 -14.37 -3.80
N ILE A 89 20.36 -13.50 -2.86
CA ILE A 89 21.74 -13.44 -2.38
C ILE A 89 22.13 -14.73 -1.66
N ILE A 90 21.26 -15.27 -0.80
CA ILE A 90 21.50 -16.54 -0.10
C ILE A 90 21.62 -17.70 -1.11
N PHE A 91 20.67 -17.81 -2.04
CA PHE A 91 20.68 -18.87 -3.06
C PHE A 91 21.86 -18.75 -4.04
N ARG A 92 22.41 -17.54 -4.25
CA ARG A 92 23.62 -17.36 -5.05
C ARG A 92 24.88 -17.82 -4.32
N HIS A 93 24.89 -17.74 -2.99
CA HIS A 93 26.06 -18.06 -2.19
C HIS A 93 26.17 -19.55 -1.83
N ASN A 94 25.06 -20.29 -1.92
CA ASN A 94 24.95 -21.72 -1.66
C ASN A 94 25.02 -22.54 -2.94
#